data_AF-A0A938EP19-F1
#
_entry.id   AF-A0A938EP19-F1
#
_cell.length_a   1.000
_cell.length_b   1.000
_cell.length_c   1.000
_cell.angle_alpha   90.00
_cell.angle_beta   90.00
_cell.angle_gamma   90.00
#
_symmetry.space_group_name_H-M   'P 1'
#
loop_
_entity.id
_entity.type
_entity.pdbx_description
1 polymer ?
#
loop_
_entity_poly.entity_id
_entity_poly.type
_entity_poly.pdbx_seq_one_letter_code
_entity_poly.pdbx_strand_id
1 'polypeptide(L)'
;RRHRRAGRDDQDRGAAHLHRRGVRDRGDLGDDPGAGVQAHAPQGVPHGARAPPLRDGRLERDQDHRAVLAHRAGVRGHRLHALLPHAAGVSALPEPGRALVVGVATSGRAAAVLLRELGWHVVAVDAAAVDAADLASAGIDVRAPSSDPVPADLVVRSPGVPREFAPLAAAYAAGTPVWSEIELASRAMPNPIMGITGTNGKTTTTELLAHVMRAGGLDAVACGNVGTPMAGLVGQLAGDAWLVAECSSFQLEDTPTFRPHAAVLLNITPDHMDRYPDFEAYRRAKLNLFANQGDHDLAIVAAGMQSTGRSPTRRVVASGPPGPDAVSWAEGGLHVQGLGLVAPWSEFPLPGVHNRENMMAAAAMAAHAGMGAEEIARGLATFPGLPHRLEVVGVADGVTFVNDSKATNPAAAIAALDAYPAQVRLIAGGSSKDTPFDDLARAAASAVAHAYLIGETAPDIARALEGEHVASTLLPDLPTAVSRAAVEAQTGDVVLLAPACASFDQFSGYAHRGEVFRDAAREAGAR
;
A
#
# COMPACT_ATOMS: atom_id res chain seq x y z
N ARG A 1 51.69 -26.58 29.22
CA ARG A 1 52.92 -27.26 28.72
C ARG A 1 53.03 -26.92 27.23
N ARG A 2 53.88 -25.94 26.86
CA ARG A 2 55.20 -26.11 26.17
C ARG A 2 55.01 -26.66 24.73
N HIS A 3 55.48 -26.10 23.61
CA HIS A 3 56.52 -25.11 23.24
C HIS A 3 56.24 -24.64 21.78
N ARG A 4 56.28 -23.34 21.42
CA ARG A 4 57.41 -22.51 20.89
C ARG A 4 58.04 -22.93 19.54
N ARG A 5 58.00 -22.01 18.55
CA ARG A 5 59.10 -21.28 17.84
C ARG A 5 58.51 -20.64 16.56
N ALA A 6 58.59 -19.36 16.20
CA ALA A 6 59.58 -18.26 16.31
C ALA A 6 60.76 -18.33 15.31
N GLY A 7 60.81 -17.33 14.41
CA GLY A 7 61.92 -16.81 13.59
C GLY A 7 61.32 -15.83 12.56
N ARG A 8 61.46 -14.48 12.63
CA ARG A 8 62.65 -13.60 12.41
C ARG A 8 63.33 -13.90 11.07
N ASP A 9 63.80 -12.96 10.26
CA ASP A 9 63.87 -11.49 10.15
C ASP A 9 64.31 -11.26 8.67
N ASP A 10 64.02 -10.13 8.03
CA ASP A 10 65.07 -9.26 7.47
C ASP A 10 64.54 -8.06 6.69
N GLN A 11 65.22 -6.95 6.96
CA GLN A 11 65.09 -5.61 6.40
C GLN A 11 66.04 -5.45 5.20
N ASP A 12 65.68 -4.61 4.23
CA ASP A 12 66.60 -3.64 3.59
C ASP A 12 65.77 -2.65 2.74
N ARG A 13 65.68 -1.37 3.11
CA ARG A 13 66.58 -0.23 2.78
C ARG A 13 66.50 0.23 1.31
N GLY A 14 66.19 1.52 1.15
CA GLY A 14 66.45 2.27 -0.09
C GLY A 14 65.71 3.60 -0.20
N ALA A 15 66.29 4.67 0.33
CA ALA A 15 65.85 6.06 0.18
C ALA A 15 66.65 6.80 -0.91
N ALA A 16 66.01 7.74 -1.63
CA ALA A 16 66.61 8.94 -2.27
C ALA A 16 65.46 9.84 -2.78
N HIS A 17 65.14 10.97 -2.14
CA HIS A 17 65.67 12.34 -2.30
C HIS A 17 65.32 13.09 -3.61
N LEU A 18 64.53 14.16 -3.41
CA LEU A 18 64.61 15.53 -3.96
C LEU A 18 64.23 15.81 -5.43
N HIS A 19 63.22 16.68 -5.63
CA HIS A 19 63.46 18.02 -6.17
C HIS A 19 62.29 18.99 -5.90
N ARG A 20 62.64 20.14 -5.29
CA ARG A 20 61.80 21.34 -5.11
C ARG A 20 61.61 22.08 -6.44
N ARG A 21 60.46 22.74 -6.60
CA ARG A 21 60.36 24.12 -7.13
C ARG A 21 59.07 24.78 -6.62
N GLY A 22 59.23 25.94 -5.98
CA GLY A 22 58.18 26.93 -5.75
C GLY A 22 58.54 28.24 -6.46
N VAL A 23 57.83 29.34 -6.09
CA VAL A 23 57.94 30.76 -6.52
C VAL A 23 56.92 31.09 -7.64
N ARG A 24 56.06 32.13 -7.64
CA ARG A 24 55.62 33.31 -6.82
C ARG A 24 54.24 33.73 -7.43
N ASP A 25 53.23 34.29 -6.76
CA ASP A 25 53.07 35.51 -5.95
C ASP A 25 53.05 36.86 -6.71
N ARG A 26 52.14 37.76 -6.26
CA ARG A 26 51.71 39.12 -6.72
C ARG A 26 50.28 39.15 -7.27
N GLY A 27 49.34 39.96 -6.78
CA GLY A 27 49.40 41.02 -5.76
C GLY A 27 48.10 41.86 -5.81
N ASP A 28 47.89 42.62 -4.74
CA ASP A 28 46.70 43.37 -4.33
C ASP A 28 46.24 44.53 -5.24
N LEU A 29 44.98 44.97 -5.04
CA LEU A 29 44.36 46.32 -5.22
C LEU A 29 42.83 46.09 -5.34
N GLY A 30 41.89 46.74 -4.65
CA GLY A 30 41.79 47.89 -3.75
C GLY A 30 40.29 48.15 -3.50
N ASP A 31 39.96 48.91 -2.45
CA ASP A 31 38.62 49.09 -1.87
C ASP A 31 37.51 49.74 -2.76
N ASP A 32 36.29 49.59 -2.25
CA ASP A 32 34.95 50.08 -2.66
C ASP A 32 34.84 51.62 -2.81
N PRO A 33 33.98 52.12 -3.73
CA PRO A 33 33.22 53.33 -3.44
C PRO A 33 31.72 53.17 -3.73
N GLY A 34 30.91 53.51 -2.73
CA GLY A 34 29.47 53.68 -2.87
C GLY A 34 29.05 54.93 -3.64
N ALA A 35 27.78 54.85 -4.07
CA ALA A 35 26.83 55.91 -4.44
C ALA A 35 26.87 56.52 -5.87
N GLY A 36 25.92 56.07 -6.70
CA GLY A 36 24.97 57.00 -7.32
C GLY A 36 24.71 56.88 -8.83
N VAL A 37 23.76 56.04 -9.25
CA VAL A 37 22.84 56.33 -10.37
C VAL A 37 21.45 55.74 -10.07
N GLN A 38 20.42 56.59 -10.14
CA GLN A 38 19.01 56.25 -9.98
C GLN A 38 18.38 55.68 -11.25
N ALA A 39 17.32 54.88 -11.01
CA ALA A 39 16.15 54.62 -11.86
C ALA A 39 16.28 53.57 -12.97
N HIS A 40 15.87 52.33 -12.64
CA HIS A 40 14.68 51.68 -13.23
C HIS A 40 14.23 50.56 -12.29
N ALA A 41 12.97 50.63 -11.83
CA ALA A 41 12.36 49.59 -11.01
C ALA A 41 12.20 48.30 -11.83
N PRO A 42 12.63 47.12 -11.31
CA PRO A 42 12.16 45.86 -11.86
C PRO A 42 10.66 45.76 -11.60
N GLN A 43 9.92 45.51 -12.67
CA GLN A 43 8.49 45.25 -12.66
C GLN A 43 8.15 44.26 -11.55
N GLY A 44 7.21 44.64 -10.68
CA GLY A 44 6.60 43.72 -9.74
C GLY A 44 5.97 42.58 -10.50
N VAL A 45 6.60 41.41 -10.43
CA VAL A 45 5.97 40.16 -10.82
C VAL A 45 4.77 40.01 -9.88
N PRO A 46 3.53 39.94 -10.39
CA PRO A 46 2.38 39.73 -9.54
C PRO A 46 2.60 38.43 -8.78
N HIS A 47 2.42 38.50 -7.46
CA HIS A 47 2.35 37.36 -6.56
C HIS A 47 1.74 36.14 -7.26
N GLY A 48 2.54 35.08 -7.38
CA GLY A 48 2.06 33.77 -7.79
C GLY A 48 0.80 33.43 -7.00
N ALA A 49 -0.19 32.89 -7.70
CA ALA A 49 -1.50 32.58 -7.15
C ALA A 49 -1.36 31.96 -5.76
N ARG A 50 -2.12 32.51 -4.80
CA ARG A 50 -2.22 31.97 -3.44
C ARG A 50 -2.46 30.46 -3.52
N ALA A 51 -1.72 29.72 -2.71
CA ALA A 51 -1.85 28.28 -2.58
C ALA A 51 -3.35 27.89 -2.39
N PRO A 52 -3.86 26.87 -3.10
CA PRO A 52 -5.29 26.53 -3.08
C PRO A 52 -5.74 26.03 -1.69
N PRO A 53 -6.94 26.42 -1.21
CA PRO A 53 -7.50 25.86 0.01
C PRO A 53 -8.15 24.49 -0.28
N LEU A 54 -8.03 23.56 0.69
CA LEU A 54 -8.53 22.17 0.72
C LEU A 54 -7.61 21.06 0.17
N ARG A 55 -6.31 21.18 0.50
CA ARG A 55 -5.39 20.04 0.73
C ARG A 55 -5.52 19.44 2.15
N ASP A 56 -6.52 19.87 2.93
CA ASP A 56 -6.65 19.62 4.38
C ASP A 56 -7.28 18.27 4.77
N GLY A 57 -7.46 17.35 3.83
CA GLY A 57 -8.01 16.03 4.13
C GLY A 57 -6.98 14.93 4.36
N ARG A 58 -5.66 15.16 4.16
CA ARG A 58 -4.52 14.20 4.20
C ARG A 58 -4.85 12.70 4.41
N LEU A 59 -5.70 12.15 3.54
CA LEU A 59 -6.02 10.73 3.48
C LEU A 59 -5.30 10.17 2.27
N GLU A 60 -4.41 9.24 2.57
CA GLU A 60 -3.55 8.54 1.63
C GLU A 60 -4.38 7.97 0.46
N ARG A 61 -4.27 8.60 -0.71
CA ARG A 61 -4.68 7.99 -1.97
C ARG A 61 -3.57 7.03 -2.38
N ASP A 62 -3.92 5.76 -2.59
CA ASP A 62 -3.03 4.77 -3.19
C ASP A 62 -3.09 4.83 -4.72
N GLN A 63 -1.97 4.53 -5.37
CA GLN A 63 -1.48 5.13 -6.60
C GLN A 63 -2.20 4.84 -7.92
N ASP A 64 -2.03 5.80 -8.83
CA ASP A 64 -2.10 5.69 -10.28
C ASP A 64 -0.92 4.87 -10.85
N HIS A 65 -1.22 3.79 -11.56
CA HIS A 65 -0.29 3.21 -12.53
C HIS A 65 -0.93 3.21 -13.92
N ARG A 66 -0.19 3.71 -14.91
CA ARG A 66 -0.55 3.54 -16.33
C ARG A 66 -0.30 2.08 -16.71
N ALA A 67 -1.32 1.39 -17.19
CA ALA A 67 -1.17 0.09 -17.84
C ALA A 67 -0.33 0.25 -19.11
N VAL A 68 0.94 -0.15 -19.05
CA VAL A 68 1.75 -0.40 -20.25
C VAL A 68 1.50 -1.84 -20.65
N LEU A 69 0.63 -2.01 -21.66
CA LEU A 69 0.56 -3.08 -22.68
C LEU A 69 -0.90 -3.29 -23.10
N ALA A 70 -1.42 -2.40 -23.96
CA ALA A 70 -2.60 -2.67 -24.77
C ALA A 70 -2.17 -2.72 -26.24
N HIS A 71 -1.78 -3.90 -26.72
CA HIS A 71 -1.63 -4.11 -28.16
C HIS A 71 -3.04 -4.11 -28.78
N ARG A 72 -3.25 -3.12 -29.66
CA ARG A 72 -4.44 -2.94 -30.48
C ARG A 72 -4.79 -4.23 -31.24
N ALA A 73 -5.95 -4.80 -30.96
CA ALA A 73 -6.70 -5.60 -31.91
C ALA A 73 -8.14 -5.08 -31.92
N GLY A 74 -8.50 -4.38 -33.01
CA GLY A 74 -9.85 -3.86 -33.17
C GLY A 74 -10.83 -4.99 -33.44
N VAL A 75 -11.91 -5.05 -32.67
CA VAL A 75 -13.10 -5.82 -33.03
C VAL A 75 -14.32 -4.93 -32.89
N ARG A 76 -15.09 -4.89 -33.98
CA ARG A 76 -16.25 -4.04 -34.21
C ARG A 76 -17.39 -4.41 -33.26
N GLY A 77 -18.20 -3.38 -32.95
CA GLY A 77 -19.28 -3.42 -31.98
C GLY A 77 -20.26 -4.59 -32.15
N HIS A 78 -20.48 -5.27 -31.03
CA HIS A 78 -21.73 -5.96 -30.75
C HIS A 78 -22.33 -5.33 -29.49
N ARG A 79 -23.59 -4.88 -29.62
CA ARG A 79 -24.39 -4.32 -28.53
C ARG A 79 -24.41 -5.32 -27.37
N LEU A 80 -24.09 -4.86 -26.17
CA LEU A 80 -24.26 -5.54 -24.88
C LEU A 80 -25.75 -5.79 -24.61
N HIS A 81 -26.36 -6.71 -25.35
CA HIS A 81 -27.63 -7.35 -25.02
C HIS A 81 -27.53 -8.80 -25.48
N ALA A 82 -26.72 -9.57 -24.76
CA ALA A 82 -26.74 -11.02 -24.83
C ALA A 82 -26.35 -11.59 -23.46
N LEU A 83 -27.39 -11.88 -22.68
CA LEU A 83 -27.47 -12.94 -21.68
C LEU A 83 -26.24 -13.11 -20.77
N LEU A 84 -26.19 -12.31 -19.70
CA LEU A 84 -25.50 -12.72 -18.48
C LEU A 84 -26.13 -14.05 -18.02
N PRO A 85 -25.37 -15.14 -17.90
CA PRO A 85 -25.88 -16.36 -17.30
C PRO A 85 -26.29 -16.03 -15.86
N HIS A 86 -27.50 -16.44 -15.47
CA HIS A 86 -27.95 -16.38 -14.08
C HIS A 86 -27.06 -17.29 -13.24
N ALA A 87 -25.97 -16.74 -12.71
CA ALA A 87 -25.21 -17.38 -11.63
C ALA A 87 -26.12 -17.36 -10.39
N ALA A 88 -26.50 -18.55 -9.92
CA ALA A 88 -27.35 -18.70 -8.74
C ALA A 88 -26.65 -18.08 -7.51
N GLY A 89 -27.17 -16.93 -7.05
CA GLY A 89 -26.78 -16.34 -5.76
C GLY A 89 -26.37 -14.87 -5.77
N VAL A 90 -26.19 -14.23 -6.93
CA VAL A 90 -25.95 -12.77 -7.00
C VAL A 90 -27.28 -12.07 -7.27
N SER A 91 -27.66 -11.13 -6.40
CA SER A 91 -28.86 -10.32 -6.61
C SER A 91 -28.67 -9.48 -7.87
N ALA A 92 -29.46 -9.78 -8.90
CA ALA A 92 -29.45 -9.07 -10.18
C ALA A 92 -29.51 -7.55 -9.98
N LEU A 93 -28.83 -6.81 -10.86
CA LEU A 93 -28.95 -5.35 -10.90
C LEU A 93 -30.42 -4.96 -11.08
N PRO A 94 -30.91 -3.93 -10.37
CA PRO A 94 -32.25 -3.39 -10.59
C PRO A 94 -32.38 -2.86 -12.03
N GLU A 95 -33.63 -2.77 -12.50
CA GLU A 95 -33.94 -2.17 -13.79
C GLU A 95 -33.33 -0.75 -13.89
N PRO A 96 -32.72 -0.39 -15.03
CA PRO A 96 -32.05 0.90 -15.16
C PRO A 96 -32.98 2.09 -14.90
N GLY A 97 -32.59 2.92 -13.94
CA GLY A 97 -33.25 4.17 -13.59
C GLY A 97 -32.26 5.34 -13.57
N ARG A 98 -32.38 6.18 -12.55
CA ARG A 98 -31.48 7.29 -12.27
C ARG A 98 -30.42 6.87 -11.26
N ALA A 99 -29.15 7.02 -11.60
CA ALA A 99 -28.05 6.78 -10.68
C ALA A 99 -27.36 8.09 -10.29
N LEU A 100 -27.01 8.22 -9.01
CA LEU A 100 -26.14 9.28 -8.51
C LEU A 100 -24.79 8.68 -8.12
N VAL A 101 -23.70 9.19 -8.68
CA VAL A 101 -22.34 8.84 -8.24
C VAL A 101 -21.79 9.98 -7.42
N VAL A 102 -21.36 9.68 -6.18
CA VAL A 102 -20.84 10.67 -5.24
C VAL A 102 -19.34 10.46 -5.04
N GLY A 103 -18.56 11.46 -5.42
CA GLY A 103 -17.11 11.42 -5.55
C GLY A 103 -16.69 10.83 -6.88
N VAL A 104 -15.85 11.55 -7.62
CA VAL A 104 -15.50 11.32 -9.02
C VAL A 104 -13.97 11.18 -9.18
N ALA A 105 -13.36 10.54 -8.18
CA ALA A 105 -12.01 10.00 -8.28
C ALA A 105 -12.03 8.68 -9.09
N THR A 106 -10.98 7.86 -8.98
CA THR A 106 -10.78 6.64 -9.78
C THR A 106 -11.96 5.65 -9.71
N SER A 107 -12.39 5.23 -8.51
CA SER A 107 -13.53 4.29 -8.36
C SER A 107 -14.87 4.91 -8.79
N GLY A 108 -15.10 6.19 -8.47
CA GLY A 108 -16.33 6.88 -8.86
C GLY A 108 -16.48 7.02 -10.37
N ARG A 109 -15.39 7.34 -11.08
CA ARG A 109 -15.36 7.36 -12.55
C ARG A 109 -15.69 6.01 -13.15
N ALA A 110 -15.06 4.95 -12.67
CA ALA A 110 -15.32 3.59 -13.14
C ALA A 110 -16.78 3.18 -12.92
N ALA A 111 -17.35 3.48 -11.75
CA ALA A 111 -18.75 3.21 -11.45
C ALA A 111 -19.71 4.01 -12.35
N ALA A 112 -19.43 5.29 -12.61
CA ALA A 112 -20.25 6.13 -13.46
C ALA A 112 -20.28 5.63 -14.91
N VAL A 113 -19.13 5.22 -15.45
CA VAL A 113 -19.02 4.62 -16.78
C VAL A 113 -19.77 3.29 -16.84
N LEU A 114 -19.57 2.39 -15.88
CA LEU A 114 -20.25 1.10 -15.83
C LEU A 114 -21.77 1.27 -15.79
N LEU A 115 -22.30 2.13 -14.92
CA LEU A 115 -23.74 2.42 -14.85
C LEU A 115 -24.28 2.94 -16.18
N ARG A 116 -23.52 3.82 -16.85
CA ARG A 116 -23.89 4.37 -18.15
C ARG A 116 -23.98 3.28 -19.21
N GLU A 117 -23.02 2.36 -19.23
CA GLU A 117 -22.99 1.19 -20.15
C GLU A 117 -24.14 0.22 -19.87
N LEU A 118 -24.55 0.09 -18.61
CA LEU A 118 -25.72 -0.68 -18.17
C LEU A 118 -27.06 0.03 -18.43
N GLY A 119 -27.05 1.20 -19.07
CA GLY A 119 -28.26 1.91 -19.51
C GLY A 119 -28.83 2.90 -18.50
N TRP A 120 -28.15 3.18 -17.39
CA TRP A 120 -28.63 4.13 -16.38
C TRP A 120 -28.48 5.58 -16.85
N HIS A 121 -29.38 6.44 -16.35
CA HIS A 121 -29.18 7.88 -16.42
C HIS A 121 -28.31 8.33 -15.24
N VAL A 122 -27.04 8.61 -15.51
CA VAL A 122 -26.03 8.89 -14.48
C VAL A 122 -25.83 10.38 -14.28
N VAL A 123 -25.94 10.82 -13.02
CA VAL A 123 -25.45 12.12 -12.54
C VAL A 123 -24.29 11.86 -11.60
N ALA A 124 -23.19 12.61 -11.75
CA ALA A 124 -22.04 12.53 -10.87
C ALA A 124 -21.85 13.87 -10.13
N VAL A 125 -21.52 13.80 -8.84
CA VAL A 125 -21.25 14.96 -7.99
C VAL A 125 -19.92 14.74 -7.28
N ASP A 126 -19.07 15.75 -7.26
CA ASP A 126 -17.86 15.77 -6.44
C ASP A 126 -17.91 16.97 -5.49
N ALA A 127 -17.16 16.90 -4.38
CA ALA A 127 -17.02 18.01 -3.43
C ALA A 127 -16.05 19.09 -3.95
N ALA A 128 -15.22 18.76 -4.94
CA ALA A 128 -14.33 19.70 -5.62
C ALA A 128 -14.63 19.77 -7.13
N ALA A 129 -14.15 20.82 -7.78
CA ALA A 129 -14.10 20.84 -9.24
C ALA A 129 -13.17 19.73 -9.72
N VAL A 130 -13.69 18.84 -10.56
CA VAL A 130 -12.95 17.73 -11.17
C VAL A 130 -12.92 17.91 -12.69
N ASP A 131 -11.78 17.60 -13.31
CA ASP A 131 -11.71 17.51 -14.77
C ASP A 131 -12.48 16.28 -15.23
N ALA A 132 -13.73 16.46 -15.64
CA ALA A 132 -14.64 15.39 -16.02
C ALA A 132 -14.95 15.37 -17.53
N ALA A 133 -14.03 15.86 -18.37
CA ALA A 133 -14.24 15.91 -19.81
C ALA A 133 -14.50 14.51 -20.43
N ASP A 134 -13.84 13.48 -19.91
CA ASP A 134 -14.05 12.07 -20.23
C ASP A 134 -15.48 11.60 -19.91
N LEU A 135 -15.99 11.91 -18.71
CA LEU A 135 -17.34 11.54 -18.28
C LEU A 135 -18.42 12.30 -19.07
N ALA A 136 -18.20 13.60 -19.30
CA ALA A 136 -19.08 14.40 -20.13
C ALA A 136 -19.16 13.85 -21.57
N SER A 137 -18.03 13.41 -22.12
CA SER A 137 -17.97 12.76 -23.44
C SER A 137 -18.71 11.42 -23.48
N ALA A 138 -18.80 10.71 -22.35
CA ALA A 138 -19.62 9.50 -22.18
C ALA A 138 -21.12 9.81 -21.95
N GLY A 139 -21.51 11.09 -21.97
CA GLY A 139 -22.88 11.54 -21.75
C GLY A 139 -23.32 11.44 -20.29
N ILE A 140 -22.38 11.58 -19.35
CA ILE A 140 -22.64 11.61 -17.90
C ILE A 140 -22.68 13.07 -17.44
N ASP A 141 -23.74 13.45 -16.75
CA ASP A 141 -23.93 14.81 -16.22
C ASP A 141 -23.10 14.98 -14.94
N VAL A 142 -22.03 15.78 -15.00
CA VAL A 142 -21.17 16.05 -13.85
C VAL A 142 -21.48 17.43 -13.29
N ARG A 143 -21.95 17.46 -12.05
CA ARG A 143 -22.41 18.67 -11.38
C ARG A 143 -21.41 19.15 -10.34
N ALA A 144 -21.35 20.47 -10.20
CA ALA A 144 -20.68 21.12 -9.08
C ALA A 144 -21.31 20.68 -7.74
N PRO A 145 -20.59 20.82 -6.61
CA PRO A 145 -21.15 20.50 -5.31
C PRO A 145 -22.40 21.34 -5.06
N SER A 146 -23.54 20.70 -4.82
CA SER A 146 -24.79 21.37 -4.44
C SER A 146 -25.38 20.72 -3.19
N SER A 147 -26.03 21.53 -2.35
CA SER A 147 -26.89 21.05 -1.26
C SER A 147 -28.21 20.48 -1.78
N ASP A 148 -28.55 20.73 -3.04
CA ASP A 148 -29.81 20.31 -3.62
C ASP A 148 -29.86 18.77 -3.73
N PRO A 149 -30.94 18.13 -3.22
CA PRO A 149 -31.14 16.71 -3.41
C PRO A 149 -31.18 16.38 -4.89
N VAL A 150 -30.39 15.39 -5.32
CA VAL A 150 -30.47 14.83 -6.66
C VAL A 150 -31.30 13.55 -6.59
N PRO A 151 -32.52 13.51 -7.17
CA PRO A 151 -33.33 12.31 -7.15
C PRO A 151 -32.62 11.16 -7.89
N ALA A 152 -32.47 10.03 -7.22
CA ALA A 152 -31.82 8.83 -7.71
C ALA A 152 -32.51 7.59 -7.16
N ASP A 153 -32.53 6.52 -7.97
CA ASP A 153 -33.01 5.19 -7.60
C ASP A 153 -31.87 4.34 -7.01
N LEU A 154 -30.62 4.72 -7.31
CA LEU A 154 -29.40 4.11 -6.80
C LEU A 154 -28.33 5.19 -6.58
N VAL A 155 -27.62 5.12 -5.47
CA VAL A 155 -26.44 5.95 -5.20
C VAL A 155 -25.20 5.07 -5.12
N VAL A 156 -24.13 5.47 -5.81
CA VAL A 156 -22.81 4.83 -5.67
C VAL A 156 -21.85 5.80 -4.99
N ARG A 157 -21.32 5.38 -3.84
CA ARG A 157 -20.41 6.18 -3.02
C ARG A 157 -18.96 5.81 -3.31
N SER A 158 -18.14 6.81 -3.62
CA SER A 158 -16.69 6.65 -3.60
C SER A 158 -16.16 6.49 -2.16
N PRO A 159 -15.17 5.62 -1.91
CA PRO A 159 -14.75 5.27 -0.54
C PRO A 159 -14.32 6.46 0.33
N GLY A 160 -13.63 7.42 -0.29
CA GLY A 160 -13.14 8.62 0.39
C GLY A 160 -14.23 9.59 0.85
N VAL A 161 -15.47 9.48 0.34
CA VAL A 161 -16.55 10.43 0.67
C VAL A 161 -17.18 10.05 2.02
N PRO A 162 -17.24 10.99 3.00
CA PRO A 162 -17.92 10.77 4.28
C PRO A 162 -19.43 10.59 4.10
N ARG A 163 -20.06 9.82 5.00
CA ARG A 163 -21.51 9.55 4.97
C ARG A 163 -22.34 10.81 5.21
N GLU A 164 -21.76 11.78 5.90
CA GLU A 164 -22.35 13.06 6.29
C GLU A 164 -22.43 14.05 5.12
N PHE A 165 -21.76 13.75 3.99
CA PHE A 165 -21.84 14.59 2.80
C PHE A 165 -23.30 14.70 2.34
N ALA A 166 -23.80 15.92 2.17
CA ALA A 166 -25.24 16.20 2.12
C ALA A 166 -26.04 15.33 1.12
N PRO A 167 -25.58 15.09 -0.13
CA PRO A 167 -26.24 14.16 -1.05
C PRO A 167 -26.36 12.72 -0.53
N LEU A 168 -25.36 12.21 0.20
CA LEU A 168 -25.38 10.87 0.79
C LEU A 168 -26.28 10.80 2.02
N ALA A 169 -26.18 11.79 2.91
CA ALA A 169 -27.02 11.86 4.09
C ALA A 169 -28.51 11.88 3.71
N ALA A 170 -28.88 12.63 2.66
CA ALA A 170 -30.23 12.63 2.11
C ALA A 170 -30.64 11.26 1.54
N ALA A 171 -29.76 10.58 0.80
CA ALA A 171 -30.02 9.26 0.24
C ALA A 171 -30.27 8.20 1.34
N TYR A 172 -29.42 8.18 2.38
CA TYR A 172 -29.62 7.29 3.53
C TYR A 172 -30.93 7.60 4.26
N ALA A 173 -31.24 8.87 4.52
CA ALA A 173 -32.48 9.28 5.19
C ALA A 173 -33.74 8.91 4.40
N ALA A 174 -33.66 8.94 3.07
CA ALA A 174 -34.74 8.55 2.17
C ALA A 174 -34.84 7.01 1.95
N GLY A 175 -33.90 6.22 2.49
CA GLY A 175 -33.84 4.78 2.25
C GLY A 175 -33.47 4.41 0.81
N THR A 176 -32.86 5.34 0.05
CA THR A 176 -32.34 5.05 -1.29
C THR A 176 -31.16 4.07 -1.16
N PRO A 177 -31.09 3.01 -1.98
CA PRO A 177 -29.94 2.11 -1.99
C PRO A 177 -28.64 2.90 -2.20
N VAL A 178 -27.70 2.76 -1.27
CA VAL A 178 -26.34 3.29 -1.37
C VAL A 178 -25.38 2.11 -1.44
N TRP A 179 -24.60 2.05 -2.51
CA TRP A 179 -23.62 0.99 -2.77
C TRP A 179 -22.21 1.54 -2.88
N SER A 180 -21.24 0.71 -2.55
CA SER A 180 -19.85 0.94 -2.96
C SER A 180 -19.64 0.52 -4.42
N GLU A 181 -18.51 0.94 -4.98
CA GLU A 181 -18.11 0.53 -6.33
C GLU A 181 -17.90 -0.99 -6.45
N ILE A 182 -17.38 -1.66 -5.42
CA ILE A 182 -17.19 -3.12 -5.42
C ILE A 182 -18.52 -3.89 -5.33
N GLU A 183 -19.54 -3.33 -4.67
CA GLU A 183 -20.90 -3.90 -4.66
C GLU A 183 -21.56 -3.79 -6.04
N LEU A 184 -21.43 -2.62 -6.68
CA LEU A 184 -21.94 -2.43 -8.04
C LEU A 184 -21.28 -3.41 -9.01
N ALA A 185 -19.96 -3.49 -8.96
CA ALA A 185 -19.19 -4.36 -9.84
C ALA A 185 -19.56 -5.82 -9.60
N SER A 186 -19.58 -6.32 -8.36
CA SER A 186 -19.87 -7.74 -8.08
C SER A 186 -21.23 -8.20 -8.61
N ARG A 187 -22.22 -7.31 -8.68
CA ARG A 187 -23.55 -7.60 -9.27
C ARG A 187 -23.55 -7.64 -10.79
N ALA A 188 -22.58 -6.99 -11.43
CA ALA A 188 -22.46 -6.88 -12.87
C ALA A 188 -21.55 -7.95 -13.50
N MET A 189 -20.81 -8.73 -12.70
CA MET A 189 -19.90 -9.78 -13.18
C MET A 189 -20.28 -11.16 -12.64
N PRO A 190 -20.18 -12.22 -13.48
CA PRO A 190 -20.34 -13.59 -13.04
C PRO A 190 -19.06 -14.18 -12.41
N ASN A 191 -17.94 -13.45 -12.51
CA ASN A 191 -16.62 -13.92 -12.12
C ASN A 191 -16.51 -14.24 -10.63
N PRO A 192 -15.72 -15.26 -10.25
CA PRO A 192 -15.48 -15.56 -8.85
C PRO A 192 -14.54 -14.53 -8.20
N ILE A 193 -14.88 -14.12 -6.98
CA ILE A 193 -14.19 -13.07 -6.24
C ILE A 193 -13.51 -13.65 -4.99
N MET A 194 -12.27 -13.22 -4.76
CA MET A 194 -11.54 -13.36 -3.51
C MET A 194 -11.36 -11.98 -2.86
N GLY A 195 -11.64 -11.85 -1.57
CA GLY A 195 -11.65 -10.56 -0.88
C GLY A 195 -10.59 -10.47 0.21
N ILE A 196 -9.79 -9.41 0.22
CA ILE A 196 -8.68 -9.22 1.17
C ILE A 196 -8.86 -7.89 1.88
N THR A 197 -8.95 -7.91 3.20
CA THR A 197 -8.94 -6.71 4.04
C THR A 197 -7.99 -6.85 5.23
N GLY A 198 -7.79 -5.75 5.92
CA GLY A 198 -6.86 -5.63 7.06
C GLY A 198 -6.43 -4.19 7.29
N THR A 199 -5.75 -3.93 8.40
CA THR A 199 -5.07 -2.64 8.59
C THR A 199 -3.81 -2.62 7.72
N ASN A 200 -2.95 -3.62 7.85
CA ASN A 200 -1.69 -3.77 7.10
C ASN A 200 -1.66 -5.06 6.25
N GLY A 201 -0.76 -5.14 5.27
CA GLY A 201 -0.53 -6.35 4.46
C GLY A 201 -1.47 -6.57 3.26
N LYS A 202 -2.58 -5.81 3.18
CA LYS A 202 -3.61 -5.94 2.12
C LYS A 202 -3.05 -6.02 0.70
N THR A 203 -2.28 -5.01 0.30
CA THR A 203 -1.74 -4.93 -1.07
C THR A 203 -0.75 -6.05 -1.36
N THR A 204 0.14 -6.34 -0.42
CA THR A 204 1.10 -7.45 -0.55
C THR A 204 0.37 -8.76 -0.76
N THR A 205 -0.63 -9.07 0.07
CA THR A 205 -1.40 -10.33 -0.06
C THR A 205 -2.23 -10.37 -1.34
N THR A 206 -2.80 -9.24 -1.77
CA THR A 206 -3.61 -9.15 -3.00
C THR A 206 -2.77 -9.45 -4.23
N GLU A 207 -1.63 -8.77 -4.37
CA GLU A 207 -0.70 -8.97 -5.49
C GLU A 207 -0.03 -10.34 -5.43
N LEU A 208 0.34 -10.81 -4.23
CA LEU A 208 0.91 -12.13 -4.00
C LEU A 208 -0.06 -13.24 -4.44
N LEU A 209 -1.32 -13.19 -3.99
CA LEU A 209 -2.32 -14.19 -4.35
C LEU A 209 -2.58 -14.20 -5.86
N ALA A 210 -2.77 -13.01 -6.48
CA ALA A 210 -2.94 -12.92 -7.92
C ALA A 210 -1.71 -13.43 -8.69
N HIS A 211 -0.49 -13.21 -8.19
CA HIS A 211 0.73 -13.78 -8.76
C HIS A 211 0.79 -15.30 -8.62
N VAL A 212 0.51 -15.83 -7.43
CA VAL A 212 0.49 -17.28 -7.15
C VAL A 212 -0.48 -17.98 -8.07
N MET A 213 -1.72 -17.47 -8.18
CA MET A 213 -2.75 -18.04 -9.04
C MET A 213 -2.32 -18.09 -10.51
N ARG A 214 -1.77 -16.98 -11.03
CA ARG A 214 -1.23 -16.92 -12.40
C ARG A 214 -0.06 -17.86 -12.62
N ALA A 215 0.87 -17.95 -11.67
CA ALA A 215 2.03 -18.84 -11.74
C ALA A 215 1.65 -20.33 -11.70
N GLY A 216 0.50 -20.66 -11.12
CA GLY A 216 -0.09 -22.00 -11.15
C GLY A 216 -1.09 -22.23 -12.30
N GLY A 217 -1.21 -21.29 -13.24
CA GLY A 217 -2.03 -21.47 -14.45
C GLY A 217 -3.50 -21.08 -14.34
N LEU A 218 -3.91 -20.43 -13.25
CA LEU A 218 -5.24 -19.81 -13.13
C LEU A 218 -5.21 -18.36 -13.62
N ASP A 219 -6.22 -17.94 -14.35
CA ASP A 219 -6.42 -16.53 -14.66
C ASP A 219 -6.87 -15.79 -13.41
N ALA A 220 -6.09 -14.79 -12.99
CA ALA A 220 -6.38 -13.98 -11.80
C ALA A 220 -5.90 -12.54 -11.98
N VAL A 221 -6.70 -11.58 -11.50
CA VAL A 221 -6.41 -10.14 -11.59
C VAL A 221 -6.53 -9.50 -10.20
N ALA A 222 -5.49 -8.78 -9.78
CA ALA A 222 -5.54 -7.93 -8.60
C ALA A 222 -6.32 -6.64 -8.90
N CYS A 223 -7.27 -6.28 -8.04
CA CYS A 223 -8.17 -5.15 -8.25
C CYS A 223 -8.72 -4.56 -6.94
N GLY A 224 -9.61 -3.58 -7.05
CA GLY A 224 -10.35 -3.02 -5.92
C GLY A 224 -9.73 -1.72 -5.41
N ASN A 225 -9.30 -1.70 -4.14
CA ASN A 225 -8.65 -0.53 -3.54
C ASN A 225 -7.25 -0.24 -4.11
N VAL A 226 -6.61 -1.24 -4.73
CA VAL A 226 -5.32 -1.11 -5.41
C VAL A 226 -5.46 -1.43 -6.90
N GLY A 227 -4.63 -0.77 -7.72
CA GLY A 227 -4.57 -1.01 -9.15
C GLY A 227 -5.85 -0.58 -9.85
N THR A 228 -6.55 -1.54 -10.46
CA THR A 228 -7.74 -1.25 -11.28
C THR A 228 -9.03 -1.34 -10.45
N PRO A 229 -9.93 -0.34 -10.51
CA PRO A 229 -11.27 -0.46 -9.92
C PRO A 229 -12.01 -1.65 -10.50
N MET A 230 -12.74 -2.38 -9.65
CA MET A 230 -13.41 -3.62 -10.04
C MET A 230 -14.48 -3.40 -11.13
N ALA A 231 -15.19 -2.26 -11.08
CA ALA A 231 -16.16 -1.81 -12.06
C ALA A 231 -15.52 -1.62 -13.45
N GLY A 232 -14.24 -1.25 -13.50
CA GLY A 232 -13.49 -1.12 -14.73
C GLY A 232 -13.12 -2.45 -15.40
N LEU A 233 -13.35 -3.59 -14.74
CA LEU A 233 -13.04 -4.93 -15.26
C LEU A 233 -14.29 -5.68 -15.78
N VAL A 234 -15.48 -5.14 -15.58
CA VAL A 234 -16.73 -5.77 -16.02
C VAL A 234 -16.72 -5.95 -17.54
N GLY A 235 -16.94 -7.19 -17.99
CA GLY A 235 -16.95 -7.54 -19.42
C GLY A 235 -15.55 -7.61 -20.08
N GLN A 236 -14.46 -7.42 -19.33
CA GLN A 236 -13.09 -7.48 -19.86
C GLN A 236 -12.37 -8.81 -19.58
N LEU A 237 -12.91 -9.63 -18.68
CA LEU A 237 -12.29 -10.88 -18.24
C LEU A 237 -13.07 -12.10 -18.76
N ALA A 238 -12.38 -13.23 -18.91
CA ALA A 238 -13.03 -14.52 -19.10
C ALA A 238 -13.92 -14.84 -17.88
N GLY A 239 -15.03 -15.55 -18.06
CA GLY A 239 -16.04 -15.73 -17.00
C GLY A 239 -15.57 -16.51 -15.77
N ASP A 240 -14.50 -17.29 -15.92
CA ASP A 240 -13.84 -18.09 -14.88
C ASP A 240 -12.59 -17.42 -14.29
N ALA A 241 -12.17 -16.26 -14.82
CA ALA A 241 -11.04 -15.52 -14.28
C ALA A 241 -11.36 -14.98 -12.87
N TRP A 242 -10.44 -15.18 -11.94
CA TRP A 242 -10.57 -14.76 -10.55
C TRP A 242 -10.29 -13.27 -10.36
N LEU A 243 -11.14 -12.60 -9.61
CA LEU A 243 -10.84 -11.27 -9.08
C LEU A 243 -10.26 -11.40 -7.68
N VAL A 244 -9.05 -10.91 -7.49
CA VAL A 244 -8.40 -10.79 -6.19
C VAL A 244 -8.58 -9.34 -5.74
N ALA A 245 -9.64 -9.09 -5.00
CA ALA A 245 -10.08 -7.75 -4.63
C ALA A 245 -9.48 -7.32 -3.28
N GLU A 246 -8.65 -6.28 -3.31
CA GLU A 246 -8.31 -5.53 -2.11
C GLU A 246 -9.51 -4.69 -1.66
N CYS A 247 -9.98 -4.87 -0.43
CA CYS A 247 -11.13 -4.17 0.13
C CYS A 247 -10.72 -3.29 1.32
N SER A 248 -10.90 -1.96 1.18
CA SER A 248 -10.82 -1.03 2.31
C SER A 248 -12.04 -1.14 3.22
N SER A 249 -11.92 -0.67 4.47
CA SER A 249 -13.08 -0.59 5.38
C SER A 249 -14.17 0.34 4.82
N PHE A 250 -13.77 1.42 4.15
CA PHE A 250 -14.69 2.37 3.53
C PHE A 250 -15.49 1.78 2.37
N GLN A 251 -14.91 0.85 1.59
CA GLN A 251 -15.65 0.15 0.54
C GLN A 251 -16.67 -0.83 1.13
N LEU A 252 -16.27 -1.57 2.18
CA LEU A 252 -17.09 -2.61 2.81
C LEU A 252 -18.28 -2.08 3.62
N GLU A 253 -18.36 -0.76 3.79
CA GLU A 253 -19.47 -0.10 4.48
C GLU A 253 -20.81 -0.18 3.75
N ASP A 254 -20.80 -0.23 2.42
CA ASP A 254 -22.00 -0.20 1.57
C ASP A 254 -22.01 -1.39 0.60
N THR A 255 -21.85 -2.60 1.17
CA THR A 255 -21.81 -3.87 0.45
C THR A 255 -22.89 -4.84 0.92
N PRO A 256 -24.18 -4.55 0.68
CA PRO A 256 -25.27 -5.38 1.19
C PRO A 256 -25.27 -6.81 0.65
N THR A 257 -24.73 -7.08 -0.55
CA THR A 257 -24.74 -8.44 -1.13
C THR A 257 -23.38 -8.95 -1.60
N PHE A 258 -22.33 -8.14 -1.50
CA PHE A 258 -20.96 -8.57 -1.81
C PHE A 258 -20.61 -9.85 -1.07
N ARG A 259 -20.19 -10.86 -1.84
CA ARG A 259 -19.93 -12.22 -1.36
C ARG A 259 -18.68 -12.80 -2.04
N PRO A 260 -17.50 -12.66 -1.43
CA PRO A 260 -16.31 -13.37 -1.87
C PRO A 260 -16.42 -14.87 -1.60
N HIS A 261 -15.93 -15.71 -2.52
CA HIS A 261 -15.82 -17.16 -2.34
C HIS A 261 -14.74 -17.51 -1.31
N ALA A 262 -13.66 -16.73 -1.28
CA ALA A 262 -12.68 -16.74 -0.20
C ALA A 262 -12.44 -15.31 0.29
N ALA A 263 -12.38 -15.13 1.60
CA ALA A 263 -12.15 -13.83 2.21
C ALA A 263 -11.13 -13.93 3.35
N VAL A 264 -10.31 -12.89 3.52
CA VAL A 264 -9.38 -12.77 4.65
C VAL A 264 -9.41 -11.39 5.28
N LEU A 265 -9.43 -11.38 6.62
CA LEU A 265 -9.09 -10.22 7.45
C LEU A 265 -7.72 -10.50 8.08
N LEU A 266 -6.67 -9.90 7.50
CA LEU A 266 -5.27 -10.20 7.85
C LEU A 266 -4.94 -9.83 9.29
N ASN A 267 -5.29 -8.60 9.68
CA ASN A 267 -5.05 -8.02 11.00
C ASN A 267 -5.98 -6.83 11.21
N ILE A 268 -6.16 -6.43 12.46
CA ILE A 268 -6.88 -5.20 12.80
C ILE A 268 -6.23 -4.48 13.98
N THR A 269 -5.81 -3.26 13.72
CA THR A 269 -5.26 -2.33 14.72
C THR A 269 -5.90 -0.95 14.52
N PRO A 270 -5.95 -0.08 15.55
CA PRO A 270 -6.52 1.26 15.41
C PRO A 270 -5.92 2.01 14.22
N ASP A 271 -6.79 2.50 13.34
CA ASP A 271 -6.47 3.29 12.15
C ASP A 271 -7.73 4.01 11.69
N HIS A 272 -7.60 5.13 10.98
CA HIS A 272 -8.72 5.96 10.51
C HIS A 272 -9.70 6.41 11.62
N MET A 273 -9.20 6.74 12.81
CA MET A 273 -10.02 7.24 13.93
C MET A 273 -10.60 8.65 13.68
N ASP A 274 -10.15 9.33 12.64
CA ASP A 274 -10.76 10.54 12.07
C ASP A 274 -12.06 10.25 11.31
N ARG A 275 -12.27 8.99 10.88
CA ARG A 275 -13.42 8.55 10.07
C ARG A 275 -14.41 7.69 10.82
N TYR A 276 -13.97 6.98 11.85
CA TYR A 276 -14.82 6.11 12.65
C TYR A 276 -15.01 6.68 14.05
N PRO A 277 -16.24 6.62 14.61
CA PRO A 277 -16.49 7.13 15.96
C PRO A 277 -15.72 6.35 17.03
N ASP A 278 -15.43 5.08 16.77
CA ASP A 278 -14.64 4.20 17.63
C ASP A 278 -14.04 3.03 16.83
N PHE A 279 -13.18 2.26 17.51
CA PHE A 279 -12.52 1.10 16.94
C PHE A 279 -13.48 -0.06 16.59
N GLU A 280 -14.61 -0.20 17.29
CA GLU A 280 -15.57 -1.26 17.02
C GLU A 280 -16.36 -0.99 15.72
N ALA A 281 -16.65 0.28 15.41
CA ALA A 281 -17.22 0.69 14.14
C ALA A 281 -16.28 0.36 12.96
N TYR A 282 -14.98 0.64 13.10
CA TYR A 282 -13.95 0.26 12.13
C TYR A 282 -13.88 -1.26 11.93
N ARG A 283 -13.90 -2.01 13.04
CA ARG A 283 -13.91 -3.47 13.03
C ARG A 283 -15.13 -4.04 12.32
N ARG A 284 -16.33 -3.55 12.66
CA ARG A 284 -17.58 -3.97 12.02
C ARG A 284 -17.57 -3.68 10.52
N ALA A 285 -17.05 -2.53 10.09
CA ALA A 285 -16.93 -2.20 8.68
C ALA A 285 -16.08 -3.23 7.92
N LYS A 286 -14.94 -3.66 8.46
CA LYS A 286 -14.13 -4.72 7.83
C LYS A 286 -14.82 -6.08 7.83
N LEU A 287 -15.56 -6.40 8.89
CA LEU A 287 -16.26 -7.67 9.00
C LEU A 287 -17.41 -7.82 7.98
N ASN A 288 -17.90 -6.72 7.39
CA ASN A 288 -18.88 -6.80 6.30
C ASN A 288 -18.37 -7.61 5.10
N LEU A 289 -17.05 -7.78 4.95
CA LEU A 289 -16.45 -8.66 3.94
C LEU A 289 -17.02 -10.09 3.98
N PHE A 290 -17.38 -10.58 5.16
CA PHE A 290 -17.85 -11.95 5.37
C PHE A 290 -19.38 -12.06 5.42
N ALA A 291 -20.12 -10.94 5.44
CA ALA A 291 -21.53 -10.90 5.84
C ALA A 291 -22.44 -11.82 5.00
N ASN A 292 -22.13 -12.00 3.72
CA ASN A 292 -22.93 -12.80 2.79
C ASN A 292 -22.32 -14.18 2.48
N GLN A 293 -21.22 -14.56 3.13
CA GLN A 293 -20.62 -15.88 2.92
C GLN A 293 -21.50 -17.03 3.46
N GLY A 294 -21.56 -18.11 2.70
CA GLY A 294 -22.27 -19.35 3.01
C GLY A 294 -21.34 -20.54 3.25
N ASP A 295 -21.92 -21.74 3.32
CA ASP A 295 -21.26 -22.95 3.82
C ASP A 295 -20.07 -23.45 2.99
N HIS A 296 -20.00 -23.05 1.73
CA HIS A 296 -18.93 -23.44 0.80
C HIS A 296 -17.85 -22.37 0.65
N ASP A 297 -18.03 -21.21 1.28
CA ASP A 297 -17.08 -20.11 1.17
C ASP A 297 -16.04 -20.17 2.30
N LEU A 298 -14.81 -19.76 1.99
CA LEU A 298 -13.69 -19.69 2.94
C LEU A 298 -13.65 -18.33 3.65
N ALA A 299 -13.72 -18.36 4.99
CA ALA A 299 -13.53 -17.20 5.86
C ALA A 299 -12.24 -17.34 6.68
N ILE A 300 -11.21 -16.55 6.37
CA ILE A 300 -9.98 -16.47 7.14
C ILE A 300 -10.02 -15.24 8.05
N VAL A 301 -9.97 -15.46 9.36
CA VAL A 301 -9.98 -14.39 10.37
C VAL A 301 -8.85 -14.58 11.38
N ALA A 302 -8.41 -13.48 11.99
CA ALA A 302 -7.45 -13.53 13.08
C ALA A 302 -7.93 -14.43 14.23
N ALA A 303 -6.99 -15.09 14.91
CA ALA A 303 -7.28 -15.92 16.07
C ALA A 303 -8.11 -15.16 17.11
N GLY A 304 -9.13 -15.81 17.68
CA GLY A 304 -10.03 -15.18 18.65
C GLY A 304 -11.16 -14.33 18.02
N MET A 305 -11.10 -14.02 16.72
CA MET A 305 -12.17 -13.30 16.02
C MET A 305 -13.24 -14.25 15.46
N GLN A 306 -14.45 -13.73 15.24
CA GLN A 306 -15.54 -14.39 14.54
C GLN A 306 -15.92 -13.56 13.29
N SER A 307 -16.16 -14.25 12.18
CA SER A 307 -16.79 -13.68 10.99
C SER A 307 -18.29 -13.41 11.24
N THR A 308 -18.88 -12.50 10.48
CA THR A 308 -20.30 -12.12 10.57
C THR A 308 -21.23 -12.96 9.69
N GLY A 309 -20.67 -13.69 8.71
CA GLY A 309 -21.42 -14.54 7.77
C GLY A 309 -21.90 -15.87 8.35
N ARG A 310 -22.63 -16.62 7.53
CA ARG A 310 -23.13 -17.97 7.87
C ARG A 310 -22.10 -19.07 7.65
N SER A 311 -20.95 -18.76 7.03
CA SER A 311 -19.88 -19.75 6.83
C SER A 311 -19.50 -20.41 8.16
N PRO A 312 -19.70 -21.74 8.29
CA PRO A 312 -19.47 -22.47 9.53
C PRO A 312 -17.97 -22.69 9.78
N THR A 313 -17.11 -22.46 8.78
CA THR A 313 -15.68 -22.71 8.93
C THR A 313 -14.93 -21.43 9.22
N ARG A 314 -14.91 -21.07 10.51
CA ARG A 314 -13.87 -20.25 11.09
C ARG A 314 -12.53 -20.86 10.72
N ARG A 315 -11.69 -20.15 9.97
CA ARG A 315 -10.39 -20.65 9.58
C ARG A 315 -9.31 -19.65 9.97
N VAL A 316 -8.33 -20.11 10.73
CA VAL A 316 -7.27 -19.27 11.29
C VAL A 316 -5.96 -19.58 10.57
N VAL A 317 -5.20 -18.54 10.27
CA VAL A 317 -3.77 -18.67 9.94
C VAL A 317 -3.02 -18.74 11.25
N ALA A 318 -2.35 -19.87 11.53
CA ALA A 318 -1.70 -20.11 12.81
C ALA A 318 -0.18 -20.09 12.68
N SER A 319 0.49 -19.25 13.45
CA SER A 319 1.96 -19.18 13.51
C SER A 319 2.61 -20.34 14.32
N GLY A 320 1.84 -21.38 14.66
CA GLY A 320 2.26 -22.54 15.47
C GLY A 320 1.46 -23.81 15.16
N PRO A 321 1.50 -24.87 16.01
CA PRO A 321 0.84 -26.15 15.75
C PRO A 321 -0.64 -25.97 15.39
N PRO A 322 -1.17 -26.72 14.42
CA PRO A 322 -2.51 -26.46 13.90
C PRO A 322 -3.57 -26.77 14.96
N GLY A 323 -4.39 -25.78 15.28
CA GLY A 323 -5.68 -25.99 15.93
C GLY A 323 -6.70 -26.60 14.95
N PRO A 324 -7.88 -27.05 15.43
CA PRO A 324 -8.90 -27.68 14.59
C PRO A 324 -9.40 -26.76 13.46
N ASP A 325 -9.30 -25.45 13.66
CA ASP A 325 -9.73 -24.41 12.72
C ASP A 325 -8.60 -23.93 11.78
N ALA A 326 -7.39 -24.51 11.84
CA ALA A 326 -6.28 -24.02 11.03
C ALA A 326 -6.40 -24.42 9.55
N VAL A 327 -6.30 -23.45 8.64
CA VAL A 327 -6.21 -23.69 7.18
C VAL A 327 -4.79 -23.73 6.65
N SER A 328 -3.90 -23.04 7.35
CA SER A 328 -2.49 -22.98 7.02
C SER A 328 -1.72 -22.65 8.28
N TRP A 329 -0.54 -23.24 8.43
CA TRP A 329 0.27 -23.05 9.61
C TRP A 329 1.77 -23.06 9.31
N ALA A 330 2.52 -22.50 10.25
CA ALA A 330 3.98 -22.44 10.20
C ALA A 330 4.58 -23.52 11.11
N GLU A 331 5.22 -24.55 10.51
CA GLU A 331 5.93 -25.60 11.23
C GLU A 331 7.11 -26.11 10.39
N GLY A 332 8.29 -25.52 10.57
CA GLY A 332 9.48 -25.78 9.74
C GLY A 332 9.36 -25.33 8.27
N GLY A 333 8.14 -25.00 7.84
CA GLY A 333 7.75 -24.53 6.52
C GLY A 333 6.29 -24.08 6.54
N LEU A 334 5.77 -23.81 5.35
CA LEU A 334 4.36 -23.51 5.13
C LEU A 334 3.59 -24.81 4.92
N HIS A 335 2.55 -25.02 5.71
CA HIS A 335 1.59 -26.12 5.52
C HIS A 335 0.20 -25.58 5.20
N VAL A 336 -0.57 -26.33 4.41
CA VAL A 336 -1.96 -26.02 4.06
C VAL A 336 -2.84 -27.24 4.30
N GLN A 337 -4.02 -27.03 4.88
CA GLN A 337 -4.97 -28.11 5.17
C GLN A 337 -5.38 -28.83 3.88
N GLY A 338 -5.29 -30.15 3.88
CA GLY A 338 -5.58 -31.00 2.71
C GLY A 338 -4.41 -31.16 1.73
N LEU A 339 -3.39 -30.29 1.80
CA LEU A 339 -2.19 -30.37 0.96
C LEU A 339 -0.94 -30.81 1.72
N GLY A 340 -0.90 -30.60 3.04
CA GLY A 340 0.28 -30.87 3.86
C GLY A 340 1.36 -29.80 3.68
N LEU A 341 2.64 -30.20 3.72
CA LEU A 341 3.77 -29.30 3.54
C LEU A 341 3.81 -28.78 2.09
N VAL A 342 3.76 -27.46 1.93
CA VAL A 342 3.92 -26.77 0.65
C VAL A 342 5.40 -26.60 0.33
N ALA A 343 6.16 -25.93 1.21
CA ALA A 343 7.62 -25.78 1.12
C ALA A 343 8.22 -25.24 2.43
N PRO A 344 9.52 -25.43 2.69
CA PRO A 344 10.23 -24.75 3.78
C PRO A 344 10.31 -23.23 3.58
N TRP A 345 10.34 -22.47 4.68
CA TRP A 345 10.38 -21.00 4.64
C TRP A 345 11.59 -20.43 3.90
N SER A 346 12.69 -21.17 3.83
CA SER A 346 13.92 -20.79 3.13
C SER A 346 13.75 -20.70 1.60
N GLU A 347 12.67 -21.25 1.04
CA GLU A 347 12.39 -21.20 -0.39
C GLU A 347 11.61 -19.93 -0.80
N PHE A 348 11.12 -19.16 0.16
CA PHE A 348 10.34 -17.95 -0.14
C PHE A 348 11.17 -16.68 0.02
N PRO A 349 11.07 -15.74 -0.93
CA PRO A 349 11.92 -14.55 -0.95
C PRO A 349 11.51 -13.49 0.06
N LEU A 350 10.24 -13.48 0.51
CA LEU A 350 9.72 -12.44 1.39
C LEU A 350 10.15 -12.65 2.86
N PRO A 351 10.91 -11.71 3.47
CA PRO A 351 11.35 -11.82 4.85
C PRO A 351 10.25 -11.43 5.85
N GLY A 352 10.42 -11.84 7.11
CA GLY A 352 9.59 -11.40 8.23
C GLY A 352 8.33 -12.24 8.48
N VAL A 353 7.90 -12.26 9.75
CA VAL A 353 6.75 -13.05 10.22
C VAL A 353 5.44 -12.60 9.57
N HIS A 354 5.23 -11.29 9.43
CA HIS A 354 4.03 -10.74 8.77
C HIS A 354 3.90 -11.21 7.31
N ASN A 355 5.01 -11.37 6.59
CA ASN A 355 4.96 -11.93 5.23
C ASN A 355 4.68 -13.42 5.22
N ARG A 356 5.12 -14.17 6.25
CA ARG A 356 4.67 -15.57 6.44
C ARG A 356 3.17 -15.65 6.63
N GLU A 357 2.58 -14.73 7.38
CA GLU A 357 1.12 -14.64 7.54
C GLU A 357 0.42 -14.30 6.23
N ASN A 358 0.94 -13.35 5.46
CA ASN A 358 0.44 -13.02 4.11
C ASN A 358 0.52 -14.25 3.17
N MET A 359 1.65 -14.96 3.16
CA MET A 359 1.85 -16.17 2.37
C MET A 359 0.92 -17.31 2.80
N MET A 360 0.72 -17.50 4.11
CA MET A 360 -0.23 -18.47 4.65
C MET A 360 -1.66 -18.17 4.19
N ALA A 361 -2.11 -16.92 4.30
CA ALA A 361 -3.42 -16.50 3.84
C ALA A 361 -3.59 -16.72 2.32
N ALA A 362 -2.61 -16.27 1.52
CA ALA A 362 -2.63 -16.45 0.07
C ALA A 362 -2.64 -17.95 -0.31
N ALA A 363 -1.83 -18.78 0.34
CA ALA A 363 -1.78 -20.21 0.07
C ALA A 363 -3.09 -20.92 0.40
N ALA A 364 -3.73 -20.59 1.52
CA ALA A 364 -5.03 -21.13 1.89
C ALA A 364 -6.13 -20.74 0.88
N MET A 365 -6.12 -19.48 0.43
CA MET A 365 -7.06 -18.99 -0.59
C MET A 365 -6.81 -19.62 -1.96
N ALA A 366 -5.55 -19.74 -2.39
CA ALA A 366 -5.15 -20.43 -3.61
C ALA A 366 -5.57 -21.92 -3.61
N ALA A 367 -5.35 -22.62 -2.50
CA ALA A 367 -5.79 -24.00 -2.33
C ALA A 367 -7.33 -24.13 -2.40
N HIS A 368 -8.06 -23.13 -1.87
CA HIS A 368 -9.52 -23.09 -1.98
C HIS A 368 -10.01 -22.91 -3.43
N ALA A 369 -9.22 -22.25 -4.30
CA ALA A 369 -9.47 -22.23 -5.75
C ALA A 369 -9.06 -23.53 -6.47
N GLY A 370 -8.59 -24.55 -5.74
CA GLY A 370 -8.25 -25.87 -6.29
C GLY A 370 -6.78 -26.05 -6.68
N MET A 371 -5.89 -25.12 -6.33
CA MET A 371 -4.46 -25.25 -6.62
C MET A 371 -3.77 -26.30 -5.75
N GLY A 372 -2.80 -27.01 -6.33
CA GLY A 372 -1.96 -27.98 -5.64
C GLY A 372 -0.76 -27.36 -4.91
N ALA A 373 -0.14 -28.13 -4.02
CA ALA A 373 1.00 -27.69 -3.20
C ALA A 373 2.18 -27.18 -4.06
N GLU A 374 2.54 -27.90 -5.13
CA GLU A 374 3.66 -27.53 -6.01
C GLU A 374 3.42 -26.22 -6.76
N GLU A 375 2.17 -25.97 -7.19
CA GLU A 375 1.78 -24.74 -7.89
C GLU A 375 1.86 -23.54 -6.95
N ILE A 376 1.36 -23.70 -5.73
CA ILE A 376 1.43 -22.67 -4.69
C ILE A 376 2.89 -22.38 -4.32
N ALA A 377 3.69 -23.41 -4.07
CA ALA A 377 5.11 -23.26 -3.72
C ALA A 377 5.88 -22.47 -4.79
N ARG A 378 5.72 -22.84 -6.06
CA ARG A 378 6.34 -22.14 -7.20
C ARG A 378 5.86 -20.69 -7.33
N GLY A 379 4.57 -20.44 -7.13
CA GLY A 379 4.01 -19.10 -7.14
C GLY A 379 4.62 -18.21 -6.05
N LEU A 380 4.70 -18.72 -4.82
CA LEU A 380 5.28 -18.01 -3.67
C LEU A 380 6.78 -17.75 -3.86
N ALA A 381 7.53 -18.73 -4.35
CA ALA A 381 8.97 -18.62 -4.56
C ALA A 381 9.37 -17.59 -5.65
N THR A 382 8.47 -17.32 -6.60
CA THR A 382 8.74 -16.42 -7.74
C THR A 382 8.17 -15.02 -7.57
N PHE A 383 7.50 -14.73 -6.45
CA PHE A 383 6.94 -13.40 -6.21
C PHE A 383 8.07 -12.41 -5.89
N PRO A 384 8.24 -11.32 -6.67
CA PRO A 384 9.38 -10.42 -6.54
C PRO A 384 9.26 -9.45 -5.34
N GLY A 385 8.14 -9.46 -4.62
CA GLY A 385 7.80 -8.39 -3.68
C GLY A 385 7.15 -7.20 -4.39
N LEU A 386 6.88 -6.15 -3.63
CA LEU A 386 6.31 -4.91 -4.14
C LEU A 386 7.28 -3.76 -3.92
N PRO A 387 7.34 -2.78 -4.85
CA PRO A 387 8.10 -1.55 -4.62
C PRO A 387 7.71 -0.90 -3.29
N HIS A 388 8.71 -0.36 -2.59
CA HIS A 388 8.52 0.36 -1.33
C HIS A 388 7.92 -0.46 -0.16
N ARG A 389 7.90 -1.79 -0.25
CA ARG A 389 7.44 -2.71 0.79
C ARG A 389 8.51 -3.74 1.12
N LEU A 390 9.38 -3.41 2.08
CA LEU A 390 10.60 -4.16 2.39
C LEU A 390 11.43 -4.51 1.14
N GLU A 391 11.43 -3.61 0.16
CA GLU A 391 12.10 -3.79 -1.12
C GLU A 391 13.61 -3.65 -0.93
N VAL A 392 14.36 -4.72 -1.17
CA VAL A 392 15.83 -4.63 -1.24
C VAL A 392 16.20 -3.87 -2.51
N VAL A 393 16.70 -2.63 -2.37
CA VAL A 393 17.05 -1.77 -3.51
C VAL A 393 18.51 -1.92 -3.95
N GLY A 394 19.34 -2.58 -3.14
CA GLY A 394 20.70 -2.96 -3.48
C GLY A 394 21.56 -3.29 -2.27
N VAL A 395 22.78 -3.75 -2.55
CA VAL A 395 23.80 -4.04 -1.53
C VAL A 395 25.09 -3.26 -1.84
N ALA A 396 25.69 -2.63 -0.84
CA ALA A 396 26.99 -1.95 -0.93
C ALA A 396 27.88 -2.36 0.24
N ASP A 397 29.11 -2.81 -0.01
CA ASP A 397 30.09 -3.18 1.03
C ASP A 397 29.55 -4.17 2.11
N GLY A 398 28.61 -5.03 1.70
CA GLY A 398 27.94 -6.00 2.56
C GLY A 398 26.82 -5.41 3.44
N VAL A 399 26.42 -4.16 3.21
CA VAL A 399 25.28 -3.48 3.81
C VAL A 399 24.08 -3.58 2.87
N THR A 400 22.92 -3.99 3.40
CA THR A 400 21.70 -4.12 2.60
C THR A 400 20.84 -2.86 2.72
N PHE A 401 20.40 -2.31 1.61
CA PHE A 401 19.51 -1.14 1.58
C PHE A 401 18.07 -1.58 1.33
N VAL A 402 17.17 -1.24 2.24
CA VAL A 402 15.79 -1.71 2.24
C VAL A 402 14.83 -0.52 2.23
N ASN A 403 14.02 -0.46 1.19
CA ASN A 403 12.99 0.55 0.98
C ASN A 403 11.64 0.05 1.49
N ASP A 404 11.21 0.56 2.63
CA ASP A 404 9.87 0.35 3.17
C ASP A 404 9.13 1.69 3.35
N SER A 405 9.26 2.58 2.35
CA SER A 405 8.63 3.92 2.37
C SER A 405 7.11 3.88 2.60
N LYS A 406 6.45 2.74 2.33
CA LYS A 406 5.03 2.52 2.57
C LYS A 406 4.68 2.26 4.05
N ALA A 407 5.65 2.11 4.96
CA ALA A 407 5.43 2.08 6.40
C ALA A 407 5.08 3.48 6.95
N THR A 408 3.88 3.95 6.65
CA THR A 408 3.38 5.30 6.98
C THR A 408 2.75 5.41 8.38
N ASN A 409 2.92 4.39 9.22
CA ASN A 409 2.48 4.34 10.62
C ASN A 409 3.47 3.53 11.48
N PRO A 410 3.50 3.71 12.83
CA PRO A 410 4.43 3.01 13.71
C PRO A 410 4.33 1.49 13.66
N ALA A 411 3.12 0.92 13.59
CA ALA A 411 2.94 -0.53 13.55
C ALA A 411 3.59 -1.17 12.30
N ALA A 412 3.52 -0.48 11.15
CA ALA A 412 4.19 -0.92 9.93
C ALA A 412 5.72 -0.84 10.05
N ALA A 413 6.25 0.23 10.66
CA ALA A 413 7.69 0.37 10.88
C ALA A 413 8.23 -0.68 11.86
N ILE A 414 7.47 -1.03 12.90
CA ILE A 414 7.82 -2.13 13.83
C ILE A 414 7.88 -3.46 13.07
N ALA A 415 6.88 -3.77 12.23
CA ALA A 415 6.88 -4.98 11.42
C ALA A 415 8.06 -5.05 10.43
N ALA A 416 8.56 -3.90 9.98
CA ALA A 416 9.75 -3.78 9.16
C ALA A 416 11.04 -4.09 9.93
N LEU A 417 11.15 -3.58 11.16
CA LEU A 417 12.26 -3.89 12.07
C LEU A 417 12.31 -5.39 12.37
N ASP A 418 11.18 -5.99 12.71
CA ASP A 418 11.06 -7.43 13.01
C ASP A 418 11.40 -8.34 11.83
N ALA A 419 11.40 -7.81 10.60
CA ALA A 419 11.73 -8.57 9.39
C ALA A 419 13.23 -8.86 9.26
N TYR A 420 14.08 -8.06 9.93
CA TYR A 420 15.52 -8.14 9.81
C TYR A 420 16.15 -8.51 11.17
N PRO A 421 16.72 -9.72 11.31
CA PRO A 421 17.43 -10.11 12.54
C PRO A 421 18.81 -9.43 12.67
N ALA A 422 19.24 -8.69 11.64
CA ALA A 422 20.49 -7.94 11.61
C ALA A 422 20.37 -6.60 12.35
N GLN A 423 21.51 -5.98 12.65
CA GLN A 423 21.52 -4.65 13.26
C GLN A 423 21.05 -3.59 12.23
N VAL A 424 20.02 -2.84 12.60
CA VAL A 424 19.36 -1.89 11.69
C VAL A 424 19.87 -0.46 11.88
N ARG A 425 20.11 0.21 10.77
CA ARG A 425 20.30 1.66 10.63
C ARG A 425 18.98 2.26 10.14
N LEU A 426 18.16 2.70 11.09
CA LEU A 426 16.77 3.12 10.83
C LEU A 426 16.73 4.55 10.29
N ILE A 427 16.07 4.78 9.16
CA ILE A 427 15.69 6.11 8.69
C ILE A 427 14.20 6.29 8.92
N ALA A 428 13.83 7.25 9.77
CA ALA A 428 12.45 7.48 10.20
C ALA A 428 12.03 8.95 10.17
N GLY A 429 10.72 9.20 10.11
CA GLY A 429 10.12 10.53 10.19
C GLY A 429 9.38 10.99 8.93
N GLY A 430 8.70 12.13 9.07
CA GLY A 430 7.80 12.70 8.07
C GLY A 430 6.76 13.60 8.73
N SER A 431 5.53 13.62 8.20
CA SER A 431 4.42 14.41 8.74
C SER A 431 3.60 13.65 9.80
N SER A 432 3.17 14.36 10.84
CA SER A 432 2.40 13.78 11.96
C SER A 432 0.99 13.31 11.55
N LYS A 433 0.52 12.25 12.22
CA LYS A 433 -0.87 11.79 12.28
C LYS A 433 -1.37 11.69 13.75
N ASP A 434 -0.75 12.45 14.66
CA ASP A 434 -1.01 12.42 16.11
C ASP A 434 -0.90 11.00 16.71
N THR A 435 0.01 10.19 16.17
CA THR A 435 0.24 8.81 16.63
C THR A 435 1.42 8.75 17.60
N PRO A 436 1.30 8.07 18.76
CA PRO A 436 2.42 7.87 19.68
C PRO A 436 3.54 7.03 19.08
N PHE A 437 4.79 7.31 19.45
CA PHE A 437 5.98 6.58 18.97
C PHE A 437 6.61 5.66 20.03
N ASP A 438 5.99 5.51 21.21
CA ASP A 438 6.56 4.72 22.32
C ASP A 438 6.76 3.25 21.95
N ASP A 439 5.82 2.65 21.20
CA ASP A 439 5.95 1.27 20.74
C ASP A 439 7.09 1.11 19.72
N LEU A 440 7.27 2.10 18.84
CA LEU A 440 8.37 2.12 17.88
C LEU A 440 9.71 2.21 18.61
N ALA A 441 9.80 3.05 19.64
CA ALA A 441 11.02 3.19 20.44
C ALA A 441 11.38 1.89 21.16
N ARG A 442 10.41 1.21 21.77
CA ARG A 442 10.60 -0.11 22.40
C ARG A 442 11.10 -1.16 21.41
N ALA A 443 10.53 -1.20 20.20
CA ALA A 443 10.97 -2.11 19.16
C ALA A 443 12.40 -1.76 18.66
N ALA A 444 12.70 -0.46 18.53
CA ALA A 444 14.01 0.00 18.12
C ALA A 444 15.12 -0.36 19.13
N ALA A 445 14.82 -0.40 20.43
CA ALA A 445 15.79 -0.68 21.49
C ALA A 445 16.54 -2.02 21.33
N SER A 446 15.92 -3.02 20.71
CA SER A 446 16.52 -4.34 20.51
C SER A 446 17.14 -4.55 19.12
N ALA A 447 16.78 -3.72 18.14
CA ALA A 447 17.10 -3.94 16.73
C ALA A 447 17.94 -2.84 16.07
N VAL A 448 17.87 -1.59 16.57
CA VAL A 448 18.41 -0.41 15.89
C VAL A 448 19.74 0.01 16.52
N ALA A 449 20.81 0.05 15.72
CA ALA A 449 22.09 0.64 16.13
C ALA A 449 22.01 2.16 16.25
N HIS A 450 21.37 2.81 15.27
CA HIS A 450 21.24 4.25 15.20
C HIS A 450 20.05 4.64 14.34
N ALA A 451 19.31 5.66 14.76
CA ALA A 451 18.18 6.22 14.02
C ALA A 451 18.52 7.58 13.38
N TYR A 452 18.24 7.73 12.10
CA TYR A 452 18.45 8.93 11.31
C TYR A 452 17.07 9.55 11.03
N LEU A 453 16.78 10.65 11.71
CA LEU A 453 15.44 11.22 11.80
C LEU A 453 15.29 12.43 10.90
N ILE A 454 14.25 12.45 10.07
CA ILE A 454 13.95 13.52 9.11
C ILE A 454 12.52 14.04 9.26
N GLY A 455 12.25 15.21 8.70
CA GLY A 455 10.89 15.74 8.62
C GLY A 455 10.33 16.31 9.92
N GLU A 456 9.04 16.67 9.88
CA GLU A 456 8.34 17.38 10.95
C GLU A 456 8.32 16.61 12.28
N THR A 457 8.14 15.29 12.24
CA THR A 457 8.03 14.41 13.43
C THR A 457 9.38 14.02 14.03
N ALA A 458 10.51 14.42 13.43
CA ALA A 458 11.84 14.00 13.89
C ALA A 458 12.09 14.30 15.39
N PRO A 459 11.73 15.48 15.93
CA PRO A 459 11.94 15.76 17.36
C PRO A 459 11.11 14.86 18.30
N ASP A 460 9.91 14.45 17.87
CA ASP A 460 9.03 13.60 18.69
C ASP A 460 9.51 12.16 18.73
N ILE A 461 9.94 11.64 17.57
CA ILE A 461 10.57 10.32 17.48
C ILE A 461 11.87 10.30 18.29
N ALA A 462 12.69 11.36 18.21
CA ALA A 462 13.94 11.46 18.98
C ALA A 462 13.69 11.36 20.49
N ARG A 463 12.66 12.05 20.99
CA ARG A 463 12.29 12.04 22.41
C ARG A 463 11.83 10.66 22.88
N ALA A 464 11.04 9.95 22.06
CA ALA A 464 10.62 8.60 22.37
C ALA A 464 11.82 7.63 22.40
N LEU A 465 12.73 7.74 21.42
CA LEU A 465 13.95 6.93 21.34
C LEU A 465 14.92 7.21 22.50
N GLU A 466 15.03 8.46 22.94
CA GLU A 466 15.84 8.83 24.11
C GLU A 466 15.37 8.11 25.38
N GLY A 467 14.05 7.99 25.58
CA GLY A 467 13.46 7.25 26.70
C GLY A 467 13.83 5.77 26.73
N GLU A 468 14.12 5.18 25.56
CA GLU A 468 14.53 3.78 25.40
C GLU A 468 16.04 3.63 25.16
N HIS A 469 16.83 4.71 25.34
CA HIS A 469 18.28 4.75 25.16
C HIS A 469 18.77 4.39 23.74
N VAL A 470 17.98 4.66 22.71
CA VAL A 470 18.35 4.44 21.31
C VAL A 470 19.03 5.69 20.74
N ALA A 471 20.26 5.53 20.22
CA ALA A 471 21.00 6.62 19.61
C ALA A 471 20.27 7.14 18.36
N SER A 472 20.15 8.47 18.26
CA SER A 472 19.49 9.10 17.11
C SER A 472 20.15 10.40 16.68
N THR A 473 19.90 10.83 15.44
CA THR A 473 20.39 12.10 14.88
C THR A 473 19.35 12.72 13.98
N LEU A 474 19.12 14.02 14.17
CA LEU A 474 18.21 14.80 13.34
C LEU A 474 18.96 15.28 12.09
N LEU A 475 18.37 15.06 10.92
CA LEU A 475 18.95 15.39 9.62
C LEU A 475 17.93 16.16 8.75
N PRO A 476 18.40 16.99 7.81
CA PRO A 476 17.52 17.86 7.04
C PRO A 476 16.67 17.09 6.03
N ASP A 477 17.22 16.06 5.40
CA ASP A 477 16.59 15.34 4.29
C ASP A 477 17.03 13.88 4.18
N LEU A 478 16.28 13.14 3.36
CA LEU A 478 16.48 11.71 3.13
C LEU A 478 17.84 11.38 2.47
N PRO A 479 18.31 12.08 1.43
CA PRO A 479 19.65 11.82 0.87
C PRO A 479 20.77 11.95 1.92
N THR A 480 20.71 12.97 2.77
CA THR A 480 21.68 13.15 3.86
C THR A 480 21.60 12.00 4.87
N ALA A 481 20.38 11.54 5.22
CA ALA A 481 20.18 10.40 6.10
C ALA A 481 20.74 9.09 5.52
N VAL A 482 20.48 8.81 4.24
CA VAL A 482 21.01 7.61 3.55
C VAL A 482 22.54 7.66 3.49
N SER A 483 23.11 8.79 3.10
CA SER A 483 24.57 8.99 3.03
C SER A 483 25.22 8.77 4.41
N ARG A 484 24.64 9.35 5.46
CA ARG A 484 25.15 9.19 6.83
C ARG A 484 25.03 7.75 7.32
N ALA A 485 23.89 7.11 7.09
CA ALA A 485 23.66 5.72 7.46
C ALA A 485 24.63 4.77 6.75
N ALA A 486 24.88 4.99 5.45
CA ALA A 486 25.82 4.19 4.67
C ALA A 486 27.26 4.29 5.19
N VAL A 487 27.71 5.49 5.55
CA VAL A 487 29.07 5.72 6.08
C VAL A 487 29.28 5.05 7.46
N GLU A 488 28.23 5.01 8.29
CA GLU A 488 28.32 4.48 9.65
C GLU A 488 27.97 2.99 9.74
N ALA A 489 27.37 2.42 8.70
CA ALA A 489 27.00 1.01 8.61
C ALA A 489 28.22 0.09 8.56
N GLN A 490 28.09 -1.09 9.13
CA GLN A 490 29.08 -2.16 9.09
C GLN A 490 28.61 -3.31 8.20
N THR A 491 29.54 -4.12 7.70
CA THR A 491 29.19 -5.33 6.93
C THR A 491 28.21 -6.20 7.72
N GLY A 492 27.06 -6.51 7.10
CA GLY A 492 25.94 -7.23 7.73
C GLY A 492 24.82 -6.33 8.23
N ASP A 493 25.03 -5.01 8.35
CA ASP A 493 23.98 -4.05 8.72
C ASP A 493 22.91 -3.92 7.62
N VAL A 494 21.74 -3.45 8.03
CA VAL A 494 20.64 -3.08 7.13
C VAL A 494 20.35 -1.59 7.27
N VAL A 495 20.46 -0.84 6.18
CA VAL A 495 19.93 0.54 6.08
C VAL A 495 18.47 0.47 5.68
N LEU A 496 17.58 0.72 6.65
CA LEU A 496 16.15 0.55 6.50
C LEU A 496 15.44 1.90 6.47
N LEU A 497 14.79 2.24 5.37
CA LEU A 497 13.77 3.30 5.35
C LEU A 497 12.44 2.71 5.83
N ALA A 498 12.09 2.98 7.09
CA ALA A 498 10.80 2.63 7.68
C ALA A 498 10.25 3.86 8.41
N PRO A 499 9.57 4.79 7.69
CA PRO A 499 9.38 6.17 8.15
C PRO A 499 8.47 6.32 9.36
N ALA A 500 7.60 5.34 9.65
CA ALA A 500 6.54 5.39 10.66
C ALA A 500 5.52 6.54 10.48
N CYS A 501 5.68 7.37 9.44
CA CYS A 501 4.97 8.61 9.22
C CYS A 501 4.57 8.78 7.74
N ALA A 502 3.53 9.59 7.51
CA ALA A 502 3.21 10.07 6.16
C ALA A 502 4.32 10.98 5.61
N SER A 503 4.34 11.19 4.29
CA SER A 503 5.47 11.80 3.58
C SER A 503 5.25 13.26 3.16
N PHE A 504 4.13 13.88 3.52
CA PHE A 504 3.63 15.09 2.85
C PHE A 504 4.34 16.39 3.25
N ASP A 505 5.23 16.32 4.24
CA ASP A 505 6.07 17.43 4.67
C ASP A 505 7.23 17.68 3.70
N GLN A 506 7.84 16.62 3.16
CA GLN A 506 9.01 16.71 2.28
C GLN A 506 8.80 16.11 0.87
N PHE A 507 7.70 15.36 0.65
CA PHE A 507 7.48 14.61 -0.58
C PHE A 507 6.03 14.72 -1.10
N SER A 508 5.82 14.50 -2.40
CA SER A 508 4.48 14.44 -3.00
C SER A 508 3.68 13.19 -2.60
N GLY A 509 4.35 12.15 -2.11
CA GLY A 509 3.76 10.90 -1.66
C GLY A 509 4.84 9.88 -1.28
N TYR A 510 4.42 8.74 -0.74
CA TYR A 510 5.35 7.70 -0.28
C TYR A 510 6.18 7.11 -1.44
N ALA A 511 5.63 7.05 -2.66
CA ALA A 511 6.35 6.58 -3.84
C ALA A 511 7.52 7.49 -4.18
N HIS A 512 7.29 8.81 -4.20
CA HIS A 512 8.35 9.79 -4.41
C HIS A 512 9.45 9.66 -3.35
N ARG A 513 9.07 9.52 -2.07
CA ARG A 513 10.04 9.26 -0.99
C ARG A 513 10.84 7.96 -1.21
N GLY A 514 10.16 6.91 -1.66
CA GLY A 514 10.79 5.61 -1.92
C GLY A 514 11.72 5.62 -3.12
N GLU A 515 11.42 6.39 -4.17
CA GLU A 515 12.33 6.58 -5.31
C GLU A 515 13.55 7.44 -4.92
N VAL A 516 13.36 8.50 -4.12
CA VAL A 516 14.47 9.29 -3.57
C VAL A 516 15.41 8.40 -2.74
N PHE A 517 14.87 7.46 -1.95
CA PHE A 517 15.69 6.48 -1.24
C PHE A 517 16.48 5.57 -2.17
N ARG A 518 15.83 5.06 -3.23
CA ARG A 518 16.45 4.19 -4.24
C ARG A 518 17.63 4.89 -4.90
N ASP A 519 17.44 6.16 -5.28
CA ASP A 519 18.49 6.95 -5.91
C ASP A 519 19.63 7.27 -4.94
N ALA A 520 19.31 7.67 -3.70
CA ALA A 520 20.32 7.90 -2.66
C ALA A 520 21.11 6.63 -2.30
N ALA A 521 20.46 5.45 -2.29
CA ALA A 521 21.13 4.17 -2.07
C ALA A 521 22.10 3.84 -3.22
N ARG A 522 21.71 4.10 -4.48
CA ARG A 522 22.61 3.96 -5.64
C ARG A 522 23.81 4.90 -5.58
N GLU A 523 23.59 6.16 -5.17
CA GLU A 523 24.66 7.13 -4.95
C GLU A 523 25.62 6.68 -3.83
N ALA A 524 25.09 5.99 -2.81
CA ALA A 524 25.88 5.34 -1.76
C ALA A 524 26.56 4.03 -2.20
N GLY A 525 26.44 3.63 -3.48
CA GLY A 525 27.13 2.48 -4.06
C GLY A 525 26.33 1.17 -4.08
N ALA A 526 25.05 1.19 -3.68
CA ALA A 526 24.21 -0.01 -3.71
C ALA A 526 23.91 -0.45 -5.14
N ARG A 527 24.05 -1.75 -5.40
CA ARG A 527 23.80 -2.38 -6.71
C ARG A 527 22.83 -3.54 -6.63
#